data_AF-A0A2S0UH53-F1
#
_entry.id   AF-A0A2S0UH53-F1
#
_cell.length_a   1.000
_cell.length_b   1.000
_cell.length_c   1.000
_cell.angle_alpha   90.00
_cell.angle_beta   90.00
_cell.angle_gamma   90.00
#
_symmetry.space_group_name_H-M   'P 1'
#
loop_
_entity.id
_entity.type
_entity.pdbx_description
1 polymer ?
#
loop_
_entity_poly.entity_id
_entity_poly.type
_entity_poly.pdbx_seq_one_letter_code
_entity_poly.pdbx_strand_id
1 'polypeptide(L)'
;MDSVIRAVSVYLVLLVVTRFAGRRTLAQVTVFDFVLLLIVAETTDQALLGDDYSITTAAIVIVTLALTDVVLSYAKAWSPALGLAIDGTPTVLISGGELDTRALRRARVDVSDILQSAREKQGLKRLDQIDCAVLEIGGAISIIPKDPR
;
A
#
# COMPACT_ATOMS: atom_id res chain seq x y z
N MET A 1 16.93 20.81 -26.09
CA MET A 1 17.19 21.39 -24.75
C MET A 1 15.91 21.41 -23.90
N ASP A 2 14.75 21.68 -24.50
CA ASP A 2 13.46 21.70 -23.79
C ASP A 2 13.12 20.38 -23.07
N SER A 3 13.45 19.22 -23.66
CA SER A 3 13.20 17.91 -23.04
C SER A 3 13.96 17.71 -21.72
N VAL A 4 15.16 18.29 -21.60
CA VAL A 4 15.98 18.19 -20.38
C VAL A 4 15.39 19.06 -19.28
N ILE A 5 15.00 20.30 -19.62
CA ILE A 5 14.36 21.22 -18.66
C ILE A 5 13.02 20.63 -18.18
N ARG A 6 12.24 20.03 -19.09
CA ARG A 6 10.98 19.35 -18.76
C ARG A 6 11.18 18.15 -17.85
N ALA A 7 12.13 17.27 -18.17
CA ALA A 7 12.44 16.12 -17.33
C ALA A 7 12.82 16.56 -15.92
N VAL A 8 13.63 17.62 -15.79
CA VAL A 8 14.01 18.20 -14.49
C VAL A 8 12.80 18.80 -13.77
N SER A 9 11.92 19.52 -14.45
CA SER A 9 10.71 20.10 -13.86
C SER A 9 9.74 19.04 -13.36
N VAL A 10 9.45 18.02 -14.16
CA VAL A 10 8.56 16.90 -13.77
C VAL A 10 9.16 16.15 -12.59
N TYR A 11 10.47 15.86 -12.63
CA TYR A 11 11.18 15.23 -11.52
C TYR A 11 11.06 16.04 -10.22
N LEU A 12 11.22 17.36 -10.27
CA LEU A 12 11.08 18.23 -9.09
C LEU A 12 9.66 18.21 -8.52
N VAL A 13 8.62 18.23 -9.38
CA VAL A 13 7.23 18.15 -8.92
C VAL A 13 6.97 16.78 -8.27
N LEU A 14 7.39 15.69 -8.90
CA LEU A 14 7.26 14.35 -8.32
C LEU A 14 8.02 14.20 -7.00
N LEU A 15 9.20 14.82 -6.89
CA LEU A 15 9.98 14.84 -5.65
C LEU A 15 9.24 15.58 -4.53
N VAL A 16 8.58 16.69 -4.83
CA VAL A 16 7.75 17.41 -3.86
C VAL A 16 6.55 16.56 -3.44
N VAL A 17 5.83 15.97 -4.38
CA VAL A 17 4.66 15.11 -4.09
C VAL A 17 5.04 13.91 -3.23
N THR A 18 6.08 13.17 -3.62
CA THR A 18 6.58 12.03 -2.84
C THR A 18 7.08 12.45 -1.45
N ARG A 19 7.64 13.65 -1.32
CA ARG A 19 8.08 14.18 -0.02
C ARG A 19 6.91 14.56 0.90
N PHE A 20 5.78 14.99 0.35
CA PHE A 20 4.53 15.27 1.07
C PHE A 20 3.74 13.99 1.41
N ALA A 21 3.80 12.96 0.55
CA ALA A 21 3.20 11.64 0.80
C ALA A 21 3.75 10.92 2.04
N GLY A 22 4.92 11.32 2.55
CA GLY A 22 5.46 10.87 3.84
C GLY A 22 6.23 9.55 3.80
N ARG A 23 6.91 9.21 4.92
CA ARG A 23 7.86 8.08 5.05
C ARG A 23 7.24 6.67 5.06
N ARG A 24 5.96 6.48 4.69
CA ARG A 24 5.24 5.26 5.08
C ARG A 24 5.31 4.08 4.11
N THR A 25 5.87 4.21 2.90
CA THR A 25 5.66 3.16 1.87
C THR A 25 6.86 2.90 0.96
N LEU A 26 8.05 2.66 1.53
CA LEU A 26 9.09 1.90 0.82
C LEU A 26 9.04 0.39 1.11
N ALA A 27 8.40 -0.03 2.21
CA ALA A 27 8.35 -1.43 2.63
C ALA A 27 6.99 -2.12 2.42
N GLN A 28 5.93 -1.36 2.12
CA GLN A 28 4.58 -1.86 1.83
C GLN A 28 3.97 -0.99 0.72
N VAL A 29 4.46 -1.13 -0.52
CA VAL A 29 3.85 -0.44 -1.66
C VAL A 29 2.42 -0.96 -1.78
N THR A 30 1.44 -0.10 -1.54
CA THR A 30 0.03 -0.48 -1.68
C THR A 30 -0.29 -0.65 -3.17
N VAL A 31 -1.32 -1.42 -3.52
CA VAL A 31 -1.79 -1.52 -4.92
C VAL A 31 -2.10 -0.13 -5.49
N PHE A 32 -2.54 0.79 -4.64
CA PHE A 32 -2.78 2.18 -5.00
C PHE A 32 -1.50 2.94 -5.36
N ASP A 33 -0.40 2.76 -4.62
CA ASP A 33 0.91 3.36 -4.93
C ASP A 33 1.44 2.86 -6.28
N PHE A 34 1.19 1.59 -6.62
CA PHE A 34 1.52 1.03 -7.95
C PHE A 34 0.69 1.66 -9.08
N VAL A 35 -0.61 1.88 -8.87
CA VAL A 35 -1.48 2.54 -9.84
C VAL A 35 -1.06 4.00 -10.02
N LEU A 36 -0.71 4.69 -8.94
CA LEU A 36 -0.20 6.06 -9.00
C LEU A 36 1.13 6.14 -9.76
N LEU A 37 2.07 5.23 -9.49
CA LEU A 37 3.33 5.11 -10.23
C LEU A 37 3.08 4.90 -11.73
N LEU A 38 2.13 4.03 -12.08
CA LEU A 38 1.77 3.74 -13.47
C LEU A 38 1.19 4.98 -14.17
N ILE A 39 0.26 5.67 -13.52
CA ILE A 39 -0.35 6.90 -14.05
C ILE A 39 0.71 7.99 -14.23
N VAL A 40 1.65 8.13 -13.30
CA VAL A 40 2.77 9.06 -13.39
C VAL A 40 3.70 8.69 -14.55
N ALA A 41 4.01 7.41 -14.74
CA ALA A 41 4.84 6.93 -15.84
C ALA A 41 4.19 7.22 -17.19
N GLU A 42 2.90 6.92 -17.36
CA GLU A 42 2.15 7.17 -18.59
C GLU A 42 2.00 8.67 -18.88
N THR A 43 1.71 9.47 -17.86
CA THR A 43 1.66 10.94 -17.99
C THR A 43 3.03 11.52 -18.35
N THR A 44 4.11 10.94 -17.83
CA THR A 44 5.48 11.35 -18.17
C THR A 44 5.84 10.95 -19.60
N ASP A 45 5.44 9.76 -20.05
CA ASP A 45 5.65 9.28 -21.41
C ASP A 45 4.89 10.15 -22.42
N GLN A 46 3.64 10.49 -22.12
CA GLN A 46 2.85 11.46 -22.89
C GLN A 46 3.48 12.86 -22.89
N ALA A 47 4.07 13.31 -21.79
CA ALA A 47 4.76 14.60 -21.72
C ALA A 47 6.11 14.61 -22.48
N LEU A 48 6.72 13.45 -22.69
CA LEU A 48 7.99 13.27 -23.40
C LEU A 48 7.80 13.00 -24.91
N LEU A 49 6.71 12.32 -25.31
CA LEU A 49 6.49 11.81 -26.67
C LEU A 49 5.22 12.34 -27.35
N GLY A 50 4.32 13.02 -26.63
CA GLY A 50 3.06 13.54 -27.18
C GLY A 50 3.21 14.83 -27.99
N ASP A 51 2.46 14.92 -29.09
CA ASP A 51 2.42 16.08 -30.00
C ASP A 51 1.74 17.33 -29.38
N ASP A 52 0.95 17.17 -28.31
CA ASP A 52 0.27 18.29 -27.63
C ASP A 52 0.97 18.70 -26.33
N TYR A 53 1.68 19.82 -26.47
CA TYR A 53 2.55 20.44 -25.51
C TYR A 53 1.78 21.16 -24.39
N SER A 54 1.70 20.56 -23.20
CA SER A 54 1.42 21.37 -22.01
C SER A 54 2.00 20.76 -20.74
N ILE A 55 3.20 21.23 -20.39
CA ILE A 55 3.79 21.10 -19.04
C ILE A 55 2.77 21.55 -17.99
N THR A 56 1.94 22.54 -18.32
CA THR A 56 0.85 23.01 -17.46
C THR A 56 -0.18 21.92 -17.21
N THR A 57 -0.55 21.12 -18.20
CA THR A 57 -1.45 19.96 -18.01
C THR A 57 -0.82 18.91 -17.10
N ALA A 58 0.46 18.56 -17.32
CA ALA A 58 1.16 17.61 -16.45
C ALA A 58 1.25 18.13 -15.01
N ALA A 59 1.59 19.42 -14.82
CA ALA A 59 1.64 20.05 -13.51
C ALA A 59 0.27 20.08 -12.82
N ILE A 60 -0.81 20.40 -13.57
CA ILE A 60 -2.18 20.37 -13.04
C ILE A 60 -2.55 18.96 -12.60
N VAL A 61 -2.33 17.94 -13.44
CA VAL A 61 -2.64 16.54 -13.09
C VAL A 61 -1.89 16.10 -11.84
N ILE A 62 -0.58 16.36 -11.76
CA ILE A 62 0.23 15.96 -10.61
C ILE A 62 -0.21 16.70 -9.33
N VAL A 63 -0.44 18.01 -9.41
CA VAL A 63 -0.90 18.82 -8.26
C VAL A 63 -2.30 18.39 -7.83
N THR A 64 -3.20 18.12 -8.77
CA THR A 64 -4.55 17.62 -8.48
C THR A 64 -4.50 16.26 -7.78
N LEU A 65 -3.74 15.30 -8.31
CA LEU A 65 -3.59 13.98 -7.67
C LEU A 65 -2.99 14.09 -6.27
N ALA A 66 -1.95 14.92 -6.10
CA ALA A 66 -1.33 15.15 -4.80
C ALA A 66 -2.28 15.79 -3.78
N LEU A 67 -3.04 16.81 -4.20
CA LEU A 67 -4.06 17.44 -3.35
C LEU A 67 -5.17 16.46 -3.00
N THR A 68 -5.63 15.65 -3.96
CA THR A 68 -6.63 14.61 -3.72
C THR A 68 -6.14 13.58 -2.70
N ASP A 69 -4.88 13.14 -2.79
CA ASP A 69 -4.29 12.21 -1.83
C ASP A 69 -4.23 12.80 -0.41
N VAL A 70 -3.79 14.06 -0.27
CA VAL A 70 -3.79 14.78 1.01
C VAL A 70 -5.19 14.91 1.59
N VAL A 71 -6.18 15.32 0.77
CA VAL A 71 -7.59 15.42 1.20
C VAL A 71 -8.12 14.06 1.64
N LEU A 72 -7.82 12.99 0.89
CA LEU A 72 -8.23 11.65 1.23
C LEU A 72 -7.60 11.18 2.55
N SER A 73 -6.33 11.50 2.78
CA SER A 73 -5.63 11.22 4.03
C SER A 73 -6.28 11.91 5.23
N TYR A 74 -6.62 13.19 5.11
CA TYR A 74 -7.38 13.91 6.15
C TYR A 74 -8.80 13.35 6.34
N ALA A 75 -9.48 12.96 5.25
CA ALA A 75 -10.81 12.37 5.32
C ALA A 75 -10.80 11.01 6.04
N LYS A 76 -9.79 10.17 5.77
CA LYS A 76 -9.56 8.90 6.49
C LYS A 76 -9.28 9.13 7.98
N ALA A 77 -8.52 10.18 8.32
CA ALA A 77 -8.23 10.53 9.72
C ALA A 77 -9.48 11.01 10.47
N TRP A 78 -10.41 11.68 9.79
CA TRP A 78 -11.64 12.17 10.40
C TRP A 78 -12.72 11.09 10.52
N SER A 79 -12.74 10.12 9.59
CA SER A 79 -13.70 9.01 9.57
C SER A 79 -12.98 7.66 9.49
N PRO A 80 -12.90 6.92 10.60
CA PRO A 80 -12.36 5.56 10.62
C PRO A 80 -13.08 4.63 9.64
N ALA A 81 -14.38 4.84 9.42
CA ALA A 81 -15.18 4.06 8.47
C ALA A 81 -14.74 4.28 7.01
N LEU A 82 -14.33 5.50 6.64
CA LEU A 82 -13.75 5.78 5.32
C LEU A 82 -12.37 5.15 5.17
N GLY A 83 -11.54 5.19 6.22
CA GLY A 83 -10.27 4.46 6.26
C GLY A 83 -10.46 2.95 6.03
N LEU A 84 -11.41 2.34 6.75
CA LEU A 84 -11.72 0.91 6.64
C LEU A 84 -12.30 0.53 5.25
N ALA A 85 -13.04 1.43 4.60
CA ALA A 85 -13.60 1.19 3.27
C ALA A 85 -12.57 1.33 2.14
N ILE A 86 -11.61 2.26 2.28
CA ILE A 86 -10.61 2.55 1.25
C ILE A 86 -9.37 1.66 1.40
N ASP A 87 -8.84 1.56 2.63
CA ASP A 87 -7.63 0.78 2.92
C ASP A 87 -7.98 -0.66 3.29
N GLY A 88 -9.23 -0.99 3.57
CA GLY A 88 -9.59 -2.31 4.10
C GLY A 88 -9.28 -2.44 5.60
N THR A 89 -9.58 -3.61 6.14
CA THR A 89 -9.48 -3.87 7.58
C THR A 89 -8.54 -5.06 7.83
N PRO A 90 -7.50 -4.95 8.67
CA PRO A 90 -6.72 -6.12 9.04
C PRO A 90 -7.64 -7.15 9.72
N THR A 91 -7.51 -8.41 9.33
CA THR A 91 -8.39 -9.48 9.80
C THR A 91 -7.60 -10.44 10.68
N VAL A 92 -8.02 -10.61 11.93
CA VAL A 92 -7.40 -11.59 12.84
C VAL A 92 -7.82 -12.99 12.41
N LEU A 93 -6.84 -13.84 12.14
CA LEU A 93 -7.04 -15.23 11.69
C LEU A 93 -6.82 -16.23 12.85
N ILE A 94 -5.87 -15.94 13.74
CA ILE A 94 -5.61 -16.72 14.96
C ILE A 94 -5.54 -15.74 16.14
N SER A 95 -6.18 -16.09 17.25
CA SER A 95 -6.13 -15.33 18.51
C SER A 95 -5.96 -16.28 19.70
N GLY A 96 -4.93 -16.08 20.52
CA GLY A 96 -4.64 -16.95 21.66
C GLY A 96 -4.36 -18.42 21.28
N GLY A 97 -3.88 -18.66 20.05
CA GLY A 97 -3.69 -20.00 19.48
C GLY A 97 -4.96 -20.69 18.98
N GLU A 98 -6.12 -20.04 19.03
CA GLU A 98 -7.37 -20.55 18.44
C GLU A 98 -7.59 -19.98 17.03
N LEU A 99 -7.90 -20.86 16.07
CA LEU A 99 -8.20 -20.50 14.68
C LEU A 99 -9.62 -19.94 14.55
N ASP A 100 -9.74 -18.72 14.03
CA ASP A 100 -11.05 -18.18 13.64
C ASP A 100 -11.42 -18.70 12.23
N THR A 101 -12.09 -19.84 12.21
CA THR A 101 -12.59 -20.48 10.97
C THR A 101 -13.55 -19.60 10.17
N ARG A 102 -14.27 -18.67 10.81
CA ARG A 102 -15.16 -17.74 10.11
C ARG A 102 -14.35 -16.65 9.42
N ALA A 103 -13.34 -16.11 10.09
CA ALA A 103 -12.42 -15.14 9.52
C ALA A 103 -11.64 -15.74 8.33
N LEU A 104 -11.09 -16.96 8.49
CA LEU A 104 -10.39 -17.68 7.42
C LEU A 104 -11.25 -17.84 6.17
N ARG A 105 -12.50 -18.30 6.33
CA ARG A 105 -13.43 -18.47 5.20
C ARG A 105 -13.79 -17.15 4.54
N ARG A 106 -13.98 -16.08 5.32
CA ARG A 106 -14.29 -14.73 4.79
C ARG A 106 -13.10 -14.14 4.03
N ALA A 107 -11.90 -14.33 4.56
CA ALA A 107 -10.65 -13.87 3.96
C ALA A 107 -10.14 -14.78 2.82
N ARG A 108 -10.74 -15.97 2.64
CA ARG A 108 -10.29 -17.01 1.70
C ARG A 108 -8.82 -17.39 1.92
N VAL A 109 -8.42 -17.47 3.19
CA VAL A 109 -7.06 -17.86 3.61
C VAL A 109 -7.14 -19.28 4.15
N ASP A 110 -6.25 -20.14 3.67
CA ASP A 110 -6.10 -21.50 4.19
C ASP A 110 -5.05 -21.55 5.30
N VAL A 111 -5.15 -22.57 6.13
CA VAL A 111 -4.19 -22.82 7.22
C VAL A 111 -2.77 -23.01 6.69
N SER A 112 -2.63 -23.52 5.46
CA SER A 112 -1.35 -23.64 4.75
C SER A 112 -0.66 -22.30 4.53
N ASP A 113 -1.42 -21.24 4.27
CA ASP A 113 -0.88 -19.90 3.98
C ASP A 113 -0.31 -19.26 5.25
N ILE A 114 -1.00 -19.49 6.37
CA ILE A 114 -0.52 -19.10 7.70
C ILE A 114 0.79 -19.85 8.00
N LEU A 115 0.82 -21.17 7.82
CA LEU A 115 2.00 -21.99 8.07
C LEU A 115 3.15 -21.67 7.11
N GLN A 116 2.88 -21.25 5.88
CA GLN A 116 3.89 -20.75 4.96
C GLN A 116 4.49 -19.44 5.51
N SER A 117 3.64 -18.47 5.84
CA SER A 117 4.08 -17.17 6.39
C SER A 117 4.84 -17.33 7.71
N ALA A 118 4.42 -18.28 8.56
CA ALA A 118 5.08 -18.60 9.83
C ALA A 118 6.47 -19.22 9.62
N ARG A 119 6.64 -20.07 8.60
CA ARG A 119 7.95 -20.62 8.20
C ARG A 119 8.87 -19.55 7.64
N GLU A 120 8.36 -18.73 6.73
CA GLU A 120 9.16 -17.71 6.04
C GLU A 120 9.63 -16.59 6.99
N LYS A 121 8.74 -16.12 7.88
CA LYS A 121 9.03 -14.95 8.74
C LYS A 121 9.63 -15.29 10.09
N GLN A 122 9.24 -16.43 10.68
CA GLN A 122 9.57 -16.78 12.07
C GLN A 122 10.20 -18.18 12.20
N GLY A 123 10.33 -18.95 11.10
CA GLY A 123 10.86 -20.32 11.14
C GLY A 123 9.96 -21.33 11.84
N LEU A 124 8.72 -20.98 12.17
CA LEU A 124 7.78 -21.84 12.90
C LEU A 124 7.17 -22.87 11.95
N LYS A 125 7.01 -24.12 12.41
CA LYS A 125 6.50 -25.22 11.57
C LYS A 125 5.12 -25.71 12.00
N ARG A 126 4.69 -25.36 13.22
CA ARG A 126 3.47 -25.88 13.82
C ARG A 126 2.58 -24.74 14.28
N LEU A 127 1.27 -24.93 14.15
CA LEU A 127 0.25 -23.95 14.55
C LEU A 127 0.26 -23.64 16.04
N ASP A 128 0.61 -24.61 16.89
CA ASP A 128 0.64 -24.43 18.35
C ASP A 128 1.75 -23.48 18.81
N GLN A 129 2.71 -23.18 17.93
CA GLN A 129 3.77 -22.19 18.16
C GLN A 129 3.32 -20.76 17.83
N ILE A 130 2.11 -20.59 17.29
CA ILE A 130 1.57 -19.30 16.86
C ILE A 130 0.54 -18.87 17.90
N ASP A 131 0.74 -17.69 18.51
CA ASP A 131 -0.24 -17.11 19.44
C ASP A 131 -1.27 -16.26 18.69
N CYS A 132 -0.81 -15.48 17.72
CA CYS A 132 -1.69 -14.62 16.92
C CYS A 132 -1.22 -14.57 15.46
N ALA A 133 -2.19 -14.56 14.55
CA ALA A 133 -1.95 -14.36 13.12
C ALA A 133 -2.95 -13.34 12.58
N VAL A 134 -2.46 -12.34 11.86
CA VAL A 134 -3.27 -11.23 11.33
C VAL A 134 -3.02 -11.11 9.83
N LEU A 135 -4.10 -11.12 9.04
CA LEU A 135 -4.06 -10.74 7.63
C LEU A 135 -4.04 -9.22 7.53
N GLU A 136 -2.91 -8.68 7.09
CA GLU A 136 -2.75 -7.25 6.84
C GLU A 136 -3.48 -6.82 5.57
N ILE A 137 -3.75 -5.52 5.48
CA ILE A 137 -4.37 -4.86 4.32
C ILE A 137 -3.67 -5.22 2.99
N GLY A 138 -2.34 -5.30 2.99
CA GLY A 138 -1.54 -5.65 1.81
C GLY A 138 -1.58 -7.14 1.44
N GLY A 139 -2.39 -7.96 2.10
CA GLY A 139 -2.47 -9.41 1.89
C GLY A 139 -1.36 -10.21 2.59
N ALA A 140 -0.41 -9.54 3.24
CA ALA A 140 0.62 -10.19 4.02
C ALA A 140 0.05 -10.75 5.34
N ILE A 141 0.48 -11.94 5.75
CA ILE A 141 0.11 -12.49 7.06
C ILE A 141 1.22 -12.17 8.06
N SER A 142 0.88 -11.42 9.10
CA SER A 142 1.72 -11.17 10.27
C SER A 142 1.57 -12.31 11.27
N ILE A 143 2.68 -12.77 11.84
CA ILE A 143 2.72 -13.91 12.77
C ILE A 143 3.37 -13.45 14.07
N ILE A 144 2.68 -13.69 15.18
CA ILE A 144 3.19 -13.47 16.54
C ILE A 144 3.42 -14.86 17.16
N PRO A 145 4.69 -15.24 17.43
CA PRO A 145 5.01 -16.51 18.06
C PRO A 145 4.48 -16.56 19.49
N LYS A 146 4.17 -17.77 19.96
CA LYS A 146 3.85 -18.03 21.35
C LYS A 146 5.12 -17.95 22.19
N ASP A 147 5.05 -17.25 23.31
CA ASP A 147 6.18 -17.10 24.22
C ASP A 147 6.60 -18.48 24.74
N PRO A 148 7.86 -18.91 24.56
CA PRO A 148 8.35 -20.15 25.14
C PRO A 148 8.45 -19.97 26.66
N ARG A 149 7.36 -20.31 27.36
CA ARG A 149 7.40 -20.54 28.81
C ARG A 149 8.30 -21.73 29.14
#